data_AF-A0A928KN23-F1
#
_entry.id   AF-A0A928KN23-F1
#
_cell.length_a   1.000
_cell.length_b   1.000
_cell.length_c   1.000
_cell.angle_alpha   90.00
_cell.angle_beta   90.00
_cell.angle_gamma   90.00
#
_symmetry.space_group_name_H-M   'P 1'
#
loop_
_entity.id
_entity.type
_entity.pdbx_description
1 polymer ?
#
loop_
_entity_poly.entity_id
_entity_poly.type
_entity_poly.pdbx_seq_one_letter_code
_entity_poly.pdbx_strand_id
1 'polypeptide(L)'
;MKKEKTKKSKTKAEAEEVILDIPEDEIWTYQIEGLAPPKIGVSYDNARGKKAIFIIFISIAVLLSLYFSVRALLNTGKLDYKQIDSGYELVQFSNNGLILTFDVENVAEIDNSKIEAGALIAGGAENEDEINTDFLTYDSDRKVTTIHEYAFNCDSTLRVINIGASVTDIDCKAFYSCWALQCIYVDENNPNYCDVDGVLYNKDKTVLICYPIDHDKYLRSEYGYTNLVDDNGNPMEELWGTTEKYDEAFFNEYNEKVRTYVVPSTVETIGPLCFNYANIDTYYLPDSLKEIGTLAFFDCGNMHNIYSYVPSEEGMAQTRYPDAKPLLGALYLSLPEKLEKIGSDAFTRDRGLSYMYIPAGVTYIGHHAFWDSVYKDGKELKGITQMNIAASEESFKNGTIGSQWCPKYDYLLFKKTIDRNYSAERMPME
;
A
#
# COMPACT_ATOMS: atom_id res chain seq x y z
N MET A 1 -84.11 6.31 14.14
CA MET A 1 -82.97 5.45 13.76
C MET A 1 -82.14 6.16 12.71
N LYS A 2 -80.96 6.67 13.09
CA LYS A 2 -79.88 7.04 12.16
C LYS A 2 -79.21 5.76 11.65
N LYS A 3 -78.78 5.73 10.40
CA LYS A 3 -77.57 5.00 9.98
C LYS A 3 -76.76 5.87 9.04
N GLU A 4 -75.63 6.33 9.56
CA GLU A 4 -74.48 6.85 8.84
C GLU A 4 -73.76 5.73 8.07
N LYS A 5 -73.03 6.10 7.00
CA LYS A 5 -71.65 5.65 6.76
C LYS A 5 -70.95 6.55 5.71
N THR A 6 -70.24 7.55 6.24
CA THR A 6 -68.84 7.94 5.96
C THR A 6 -68.25 7.83 4.54
N LYS A 7 -68.04 9.00 3.90
CA LYS A 7 -66.93 9.26 2.94
C LYS A 7 -65.67 9.61 3.75
N LYS A 8 -64.61 8.80 3.67
CA LYS A 8 -63.28 9.19 4.19
C LYS A 8 -62.62 10.12 3.17
N SER A 9 -62.52 11.40 3.54
CA SER A 9 -61.57 12.36 2.95
C SER A 9 -60.15 11.92 3.33
N LYS A 10 -59.24 11.85 2.35
CA LYS A 10 -57.80 11.72 2.61
C LYS A 10 -57.30 13.06 3.13
N THR A 11 -57.12 13.18 4.44
CA THR A 11 -56.36 14.27 5.04
C THR A 11 -54.90 14.12 4.60
N LYS A 12 -54.38 15.15 3.93
CA LYS A 12 -52.96 15.34 3.65
C LYS A 12 -52.29 15.43 5.03
N ALA A 13 -51.45 14.45 5.37
CA ALA A 13 -50.59 14.58 6.54
C ALA A 13 -49.72 15.83 6.30
N GLU A 14 -49.89 16.84 7.14
CA GLU A 14 -48.86 17.87 7.31
C GLU A 14 -47.59 17.12 7.66
N ALA A 15 -46.60 17.19 6.77
CA ALA A 15 -45.26 16.77 7.11
C ALA A 15 -44.80 17.74 8.19
N GLU A 16 -44.82 17.31 9.45
CA GLU A 16 -44.01 17.94 10.48
C GLU A 16 -42.61 18.06 9.91
N GLU A 17 -42.12 19.29 9.81
CA GLU A 17 -40.76 19.59 9.46
C GLU A 17 -39.92 19.00 10.59
N VAL A 18 -39.44 17.76 10.38
CA VAL A 18 -38.56 17.08 11.33
C VAL A 18 -37.26 17.86 11.30
N ILE A 19 -37.13 18.82 12.22
CA ILE A 19 -35.86 19.46 12.51
C ILE A 19 -35.00 18.36 13.13
N LEU A 20 -34.17 17.77 12.29
CA LEU A 20 -33.07 16.91 12.71
C LEU A 20 -32.06 17.82 13.41
N ASP A 21 -32.17 17.90 14.74
CA ASP A 21 -31.22 18.54 15.64
C ASP A 21 -29.95 17.67 15.69
N ILE A 22 -29.21 17.68 14.57
CA ILE A 22 -27.93 17.00 14.44
C ILE A 22 -26.87 17.99 14.93
N PRO A 23 -26.23 17.73 16.06
CA PRO A 23 -25.18 18.61 16.58
C PRO A 23 -24.01 18.71 15.58
N GLU A 24 -23.29 19.83 15.60
CA GLU A 24 -22.27 20.21 14.61
C GLU A 24 -21.16 19.15 14.39
N ASP A 25 -21.02 18.19 15.29
CA ASP A 25 -20.06 17.09 15.30
C ASP A 25 -20.51 15.85 14.48
N GLU A 26 -21.77 15.79 14.02
CA GLU A 26 -22.32 14.61 13.35
C GLU A 26 -22.52 14.77 11.82
N ILE A 27 -22.06 15.87 11.19
CA ILE A 27 -22.18 16.09 9.73
C ILE A 27 -20.87 15.74 9.01
N TRP A 28 -20.83 14.60 8.29
CA TRP A 28 -19.68 14.20 7.45
C TRP A 28 -20.03 14.12 5.96
N THR A 29 -19.18 14.71 5.12
CA THR A 29 -19.10 14.41 3.69
C THR A 29 -17.67 14.07 3.31
N TYR A 30 -17.49 13.04 2.48
CA TYR A 30 -16.28 12.81 1.69
C TYR A 30 -15.89 14.12 0.99
N GLN A 31 -14.75 14.70 1.34
CA GLN A 31 -14.17 15.81 0.58
C GLN A 31 -13.22 15.22 -0.46
N ILE A 32 -13.69 15.22 -1.70
CA ILE A 32 -12.83 15.15 -2.87
C ILE A 32 -12.19 16.53 -3.01
N GLU A 33 -10.88 16.62 -3.26
CA GLU A 33 -10.19 17.88 -3.51
C GLU A 33 -10.94 18.68 -4.60
N GLY A 34 -11.32 19.93 -4.28
CA GLY A 34 -12.00 20.85 -5.21
C GLY A 34 -13.46 21.21 -4.88
N LEU A 35 -14.07 20.68 -3.81
CA LEU A 35 -15.43 21.05 -3.40
C LEU A 35 -15.47 21.89 -2.11
N ALA A 36 -16.16 23.04 -2.17
CA ALA A 36 -16.31 23.98 -1.06
C ALA A 36 -17.10 23.39 0.13
N PRO A 37 -16.81 23.81 1.37
CA PRO A 37 -17.52 23.35 2.56
C PRO A 37 -19.01 23.75 2.53
N PRO A 38 -19.91 22.96 3.11
CA PRO A 38 -21.33 23.31 3.19
C PRO A 38 -21.57 24.50 4.12
N LYS A 39 -22.59 25.31 3.78
CA LYS A 39 -23.00 26.48 4.57
C LYS A 39 -23.99 26.06 5.67
N ILE A 40 -23.73 26.50 6.90
CA ILE A 40 -24.57 26.25 8.07
C ILE A 40 -25.86 27.08 7.97
N GLY A 41 -27.02 26.51 8.34
CA GLY A 41 -28.31 27.21 8.38
C GLY A 41 -29.11 27.23 7.07
N VAL A 42 -28.70 26.44 6.07
CA VAL A 42 -29.42 26.28 4.80
C VAL A 42 -29.83 24.81 4.64
N SER A 43 -31.09 24.55 4.29
CA SER A 43 -31.58 23.21 3.96
C SER A 43 -30.64 22.54 2.94
N TYR A 44 -30.19 21.33 3.27
CA TYR A 44 -29.40 20.50 2.37
C TYR A 44 -30.33 19.94 1.29
N ASP A 45 -30.68 20.75 0.30
CA ASP A 45 -31.68 20.42 -0.73
C ASP A 45 -31.33 19.18 -1.59
N ASN A 46 -30.17 18.54 -1.38
CA ASN A 46 -29.74 17.43 -2.22
C ASN A 46 -28.94 16.31 -1.51
N ALA A 47 -29.39 15.85 -0.33
CA ALA A 47 -28.85 14.65 0.31
C ALA A 47 -28.96 13.38 -0.57
N ARG A 48 -29.96 13.31 -1.47
CA ARG A 48 -30.05 12.26 -2.50
C ARG A 48 -28.89 12.31 -3.49
N GLY A 49 -28.47 13.51 -3.89
CA GLY A 49 -27.34 13.72 -4.81
C GLY A 49 -26.02 13.21 -4.23
N LYS A 50 -25.73 13.50 -2.96
CA LYS A 50 -24.47 13.04 -2.31
C LYS A 50 -24.44 11.53 -2.03
N LYS A 51 -25.57 10.92 -1.64
CA LYS A 51 -25.68 9.45 -1.57
C LYS A 51 -25.52 8.80 -2.94
N ALA A 52 -26.10 9.40 -3.98
CA ALA A 52 -25.89 8.94 -5.35
C ALA A 52 -24.42 9.04 -5.75
N ILE A 53 -23.73 10.15 -5.43
CA ILE A 53 -22.29 10.31 -5.68
C ILE A 53 -21.48 9.23 -4.94
N PHE A 54 -21.72 8.98 -3.65
CA PHE A 54 -21.02 7.93 -2.90
C PHE A 54 -21.26 6.52 -3.46
N ILE A 55 -22.51 6.20 -3.82
CA ILE A 55 -22.85 4.94 -4.48
C ILE A 55 -22.17 4.86 -5.85
N ILE A 56 -22.10 5.95 -6.60
CA ILE A 56 -21.38 6.02 -7.88
C ILE A 56 -19.89 5.76 -7.65
N PHE A 57 -19.25 6.34 -6.64
CA PHE A 57 -17.84 6.11 -6.34
C PHE A 57 -17.54 4.67 -5.93
N ILE A 58 -18.32 4.09 -5.00
CA ILE A 58 -18.19 2.66 -4.67
C ILE A 58 -18.46 1.81 -5.91
N SER A 59 -19.47 2.15 -6.70
CA SER A 59 -19.76 1.42 -7.94
C SER A 59 -18.61 1.55 -8.92
N ILE A 60 -17.97 2.71 -9.06
CA ILE A 60 -16.77 2.92 -9.90
C ILE A 60 -15.59 2.12 -9.36
N ALA A 61 -15.31 2.15 -8.06
CA ALA A 61 -14.23 1.38 -7.45
C ALA A 61 -14.44 -0.13 -7.60
N VAL A 62 -15.67 -0.61 -7.37
CA VAL A 62 -16.08 -2.00 -7.58
C VAL A 62 -16.03 -2.35 -9.07
N LEU A 63 -16.49 -1.47 -9.96
CA LEU A 63 -16.42 -1.68 -11.43
C LEU A 63 -14.98 -1.64 -11.95
N LEU A 64 -14.10 -0.82 -11.37
CA LEU A 64 -12.67 -0.78 -11.68
C LEU A 64 -12.01 -2.05 -11.19
N SER A 65 -12.26 -2.46 -9.95
CA SER A 65 -11.79 -3.73 -9.40
C SER A 65 -12.27 -4.91 -10.25
N LEU A 66 -13.58 -4.99 -10.56
CA LEU A 66 -14.15 -5.99 -11.47
C LEU A 66 -13.57 -5.88 -12.88
N TYR A 67 -13.36 -4.68 -13.41
CA TYR A 67 -12.76 -4.47 -14.73
C TYR A 67 -11.34 -5.01 -14.75
N PHE A 68 -10.52 -4.74 -13.73
CA PHE A 68 -9.17 -5.28 -13.63
C PHE A 68 -9.17 -6.79 -13.41
N SER A 69 -10.05 -7.33 -12.55
CA SER A 69 -10.21 -8.78 -12.36
C SER A 69 -10.69 -9.50 -13.63
N VAL A 70 -11.66 -8.93 -14.35
CA VAL A 70 -12.17 -9.48 -15.63
C VAL A 70 -11.14 -9.31 -16.74
N ARG A 71 -10.38 -8.20 -16.76
CA ARG A 71 -9.28 -7.95 -17.71
C ARG A 71 -8.17 -8.98 -17.51
N ALA A 72 -7.82 -9.31 -16.26
CA ALA A 72 -6.87 -10.37 -15.95
C ALA A 72 -7.38 -11.75 -16.41
N LEU A 73 -8.69 -12.02 -16.29
CA LEU A 73 -9.28 -13.29 -16.70
C LEU A 73 -9.45 -13.46 -18.22
N LEU A 74 -9.73 -12.39 -18.96
CA LEU A 74 -10.10 -12.44 -20.39
C LEU A 74 -8.95 -12.12 -21.36
N ASN A 75 -7.84 -11.53 -20.91
CA ASN A 75 -6.71 -11.14 -21.77
C ASN A 75 -5.40 -11.85 -21.40
N THR A 76 -5.46 -13.09 -20.94
CA THR A 76 -4.28 -13.86 -20.56
C THR A 76 -3.28 -13.96 -21.73
N GLY A 77 -2.00 -13.66 -21.46
CA GLY A 77 -0.93 -13.75 -22.46
C GLY A 77 -0.88 -12.60 -23.46
N LYS A 78 -1.17 -11.36 -23.04
CA LYS A 78 -1.10 -10.18 -23.91
C LYS A 78 -0.04 -9.19 -23.44
N LEU A 79 0.87 -8.84 -24.35
CA LEU A 79 1.88 -7.80 -24.16
C LEU A 79 1.57 -6.65 -25.14
N ASP A 80 1.12 -5.50 -24.63
CA ASP A 80 0.79 -4.34 -25.45
C ASP A 80 1.83 -3.23 -25.28
N TYR A 81 2.29 -2.72 -26.43
CA TYR A 81 3.24 -1.61 -26.49
C TYR A 81 2.71 -0.51 -27.38
N LYS A 82 3.05 0.73 -27.03
CA LYS A 82 2.76 1.91 -27.83
C LYS A 82 4.06 2.57 -28.25
N GLN A 83 4.20 2.85 -29.54
CA GLN A 83 5.34 3.62 -30.02
C GLN A 83 5.21 5.08 -29.57
N ILE A 84 6.30 5.63 -29.04
CA ILE A 84 6.45 7.01 -28.59
C ILE A 84 7.76 7.58 -29.14
N ASP A 85 7.97 8.88 -29.00
CA ASP A 85 9.14 9.56 -29.59
C ASP A 85 10.48 9.02 -29.05
N SER A 86 10.50 8.55 -27.79
CA SER A 86 11.69 8.00 -27.15
C SER A 86 11.92 6.50 -27.40
N GLY A 87 10.95 5.79 -27.98
CA GLY A 87 11.00 4.33 -28.14
C GLY A 87 9.62 3.69 -28.00
N TYR A 88 9.50 2.70 -27.13
CA TYR A 88 8.24 2.03 -26.84
C TYR A 88 7.85 2.16 -25.37
N GLU A 89 6.56 2.37 -25.14
CA GLU A 89 5.90 2.35 -23.84
C GLU A 89 5.24 0.98 -23.65
N LEU A 90 5.59 0.26 -22.58
CA LEU A 90 4.85 -0.93 -22.16
C LEU A 90 3.55 -0.48 -21.49
N VAL A 91 2.43 -0.74 -22.15
CA VAL A 91 1.09 -0.30 -21.73
C VAL A 91 0.37 -1.40 -20.95
N GLN A 92 0.61 -2.66 -21.30
CA GLN A 92 0.00 -3.79 -20.64
C GLN A 92 0.90 -5.02 -20.72
N PHE A 93 1.11 -5.62 -19.56
CA PHE A 93 1.58 -6.98 -19.38
C PHE A 93 0.42 -7.79 -18.80
N SER A 94 0.08 -8.91 -19.43
CA SER A 94 -0.87 -9.86 -18.90
C SER A 94 -0.31 -11.25 -19.02
N ASN A 95 -0.01 -11.84 -17.86
CA ASN A 95 0.53 -13.18 -17.77
C ASN A 95 -0.54 -14.22 -18.01
N ASN A 96 -0.13 -15.34 -18.61
CA ASN A 96 -0.94 -16.53 -18.77
C ASN A 96 -0.68 -17.56 -17.65
N GLY A 97 0.04 -17.15 -16.60
CA GLY A 97 0.46 -18.00 -15.47
C GLY A 97 1.82 -18.67 -15.66
N LEU A 98 2.46 -18.49 -16.83
CA LEU A 98 3.70 -19.19 -17.19
C LEU A 98 4.95 -18.30 -17.07
N ILE A 99 4.79 -16.97 -17.14
CA ILE A 99 5.92 -16.03 -17.08
C ILE A 99 6.24 -15.73 -15.62
N LEU A 100 7.30 -16.32 -15.09
CA LEU A 100 7.78 -16.02 -13.73
C LEU A 100 8.81 -14.89 -13.70
N THR A 101 9.49 -14.64 -14.82
CA THR A 101 10.50 -13.59 -14.98
C THR A 101 10.26 -12.83 -16.28
N PHE A 102 10.37 -11.50 -16.25
CA PHE A 102 10.15 -10.68 -17.44
C PHE A 102 11.18 -9.55 -17.57
N ASP A 103 11.86 -9.52 -18.73
CA ASP A 103 12.83 -8.49 -19.07
C ASP A 103 12.17 -7.32 -19.80
N VAL A 104 12.28 -6.11 -19.25
CA VAL A 104 11.80 -4.85 -19.81
C VAL A 104 12.98 -4.07 -20.39
N GLU A 105 13.38 -4.43 -21.61
CA GLU A 105 14.45 -3.76 -22.37
C GLU A 105 14.03 -3.57 -23.83
N ASN A 106 13.46 -4.63 -24.42
CA ASN A 106 13.00 -4.66 -25.79
C ASN A 106 11.53 -5.07 -25.84
N VAL A 107 10.82 -4.70 -26.90
CA VAL A 107 9.46 -5.18 -27.15
C VAL A 107 9.49 -6.71 -27.23
N ALA A 108 8.68 -7.34 -26.40
CA ALA A 108 8.54 -8.79 -26.33
C ALA A 108 7.18 -9.26 -26.88
N GLU A 109 7.17 -10.44 -27.47
CA GLU A 109 5.96 -11.14 -27.92
C GLU A 109 5.94 -12.57 -27.34
N ILE A 110 4.73 -13.09 -27.11
CA ILE A 110 4.52 -14.47 -26.65
C ILE A 110 4.39 -15.37 -27.89
N ASP A 111 5.35 -16.27 -28.06
CA ASP A 111 5.31 -17.32 -29.05
C ASP A 111 4.50 -18.52 -28.52
N ASN A 112 3.18 -18.44 -28.73
CA ASN A 112 2.25 -19.49 -28.34
C ASN A 112 2.56 -20.86 -28.97
N SER A 113 3.36 -20.94 -30.05
CA SER A 113 3.72 -22.22 -30.65
C SER A 113 4.68 -23.04 -29.80
N LYS A 114 5.39 -22.39 -28.87
CA LYS A 114 6.32 -23.00 -27.93
C LYS A 114 5.68 -23.44 -26.62
N ILE A 115 4.39 -23.13 -26.41
CA ILE A 115 3.67 -23.48 -25.18
C ILE A 115 3.07 -24.89 -25.35
N GLU A 116 3.48 -25.82 -24.49
CA GLU A 116 2.88 -27.16 -24.47
C GLU A 116 1.40 -27.10 -24.07
N ALA A 117 0.53 -27.81 -24.79
CA ALA A 117 -0.92 -27.76 -24.58
C ALA A 117 -1.36 -28.15 -23.14
N GLY A 118 -0.57 -28.96 -22.42
CA GLY A 118 -0.82 -29.34 -21.04
C GLY A 118 -0.53 -28.22 -20.01
N ALA A 119 0.41 -27.33 -20.30
CA ALA A 119 0.82 -26.24 -19.40
C ALA A 119 -0.30 -25.21 -19.19
N LEU A 120 -1.15 -25.00 -20.20
CA LEU A 120 -2.30 -24.10 -20.13
C LEU A 120 -3.47 -24.66 -19.30
N ILE A 121 -3.52 -25.99 -19.12
CA ILE A 121 -4.62 -26.69 -18.43
C ILE A 121 -4.32 -26.82 -16.92
N ALA A 122 -3.04 -26.85 -16.53
CA ALA A 122 -2.61 -27.04 -15.14
C ALA A 122 -2.72 -25.78 -14.26
N GLY A 123 -2.96 -24.59 -14.84
CA GLY A 123 -3.11 -23.35 -14.07
C GLY A 123 -1.84 -22.90 -13.33
N GLY A 124 -0.67 -23.42 -13.71
CA GLY A 124 0.61 -23.08 -13.11
C GLY A 124 1.71 -24.07 -13.49
N ALA A 125 2.97 -23.67 -13.36
CA ALA A 125 4.11 -24.57 -13.48
C ALA A 125 4.06 -25.60 -12.34
N GLU A 126 4.04 -26.89 -12.66
CA GLU A 126 4.00 -27.98 -11.66
C GLU A 126 5.28 -28.06 -10.81
N ASN A 127 6.33 -27.32 -11.18
CA ASN A 127 7.53 -27.08 -10.39
C ASN A 127 7.79 -25.57 -10.32
N GLU A 128 7.78 -25.00 -9.10
CA GLU A 128 8.07 -23.58 -8.88
C GLU A 128 9.49 -23.16 -9.31
N ASP A 129 10.38 -24.12 -9.58
CA ASP A 129 11.80 -23.92 -9.88
C ASP A 129 12.14 -23.88 -11.39
N GLU A 130 11.21 -24.22 -12.29
CA GLU A 130 11.47 -24.18 -13.74
C GLU A 130 10.92 -22.89 -14.36
N ILE A 131 11.84 -21.95 -14.60
CA ILE A 131 11.66 -20.75 -15.42
C ILE A 131 11.27 -21.19 -16.83
N ASN A 132 10.06 -20.86 -17.30
CA ASN A 132 9.75 -20.98 -18.71
C ASN A 132 9.60 -19.59 -19.32
N THR A 133 10.73 -18.96 -19.67
CA THR A 133 10.76 -17.74 -20.50
C THR A 133 11.03 -18.06 -21.97
N ASP A 134 11.21 -19.33 -22.34
CA ASP A 134 11.60 -19.78 -23.68
C ASP A 134 10.55 -19.48 -24.76
N PHE A 135 9.31 -19.21 -24.35
CA PHE A 135 8.22 -18.78 -25.23
C PHE A 135 8.14 -17.26 -25.43
N LEU A 136 9.05 -16.46 -24.87
CA LEU A 136 9.16 -15.03 -25.17
C LEU A 136 10.16 -14.80 -26.30
N THR A 137 9.81 -13.92 -27.24
CA THR A 137 10.71 -13.43 -28.29
C THR A 137 10.85 -11.92 -28.19
N TYR A 138 12.08 -11.43 -28.21
CA TYR A 138 12.41 -10.02 -28.07
C TYR A 138 12.86 -9.42 -29.39
N ASP A 139 12.34 -8.24 -29.73
CA ASP A 139 12.77 -7.45 -30.89
C ASP A 139 13.84 -6.44 -30.48
N SER A 140 15.11 -6.77 -30.75
CA SER A 140 16.27 -5.95 -30.36
C SER A 140 16.29 -4.54 -30.93
N ASP A 141 15.54 -4.28 -32.01
CA ASP A 141 15.48 -2.97 -32.66
C ASP A 141 14.42 -2.05 -32.02
N ARG A 142 13.55 -2.60 -31.16
CA ARG A 142 12.43 -1.90 -30.53
C ARG A 142 12.63 -1.79 -29.03
N LYS A 143 13.32 -0.73 -28.61
CA LYS A 143 13.64 -0.46 -27.21
C LYS A 143 12.44 0.03 -26.40
N VAL A 144 12.24 -0.54 -25.22
CA VAL A 144 11.25 -0.07 -24.25
C VAL A 144 11.89 1.01 -23.39
N THR A 145 11.27 2.18 -23.34
CA THR A 145 11.78 3.33 -22.56
C THR A 145 10.87 3.73 -21.42
N THR A 146 9.60 3.33 -21.47
CA THR A 146 8.57 3.76 -20.52
C THR A 146 7.73 2.57 -20.06
N ILE A 147 7.42 2.52 -18.76
CA ILE A 147 6.43 1.59 -18.18
C ILE A 147 5.24 2.41 -17.70
N HIS A 148 4.10 2.22 -18.37
CA HIS A 148 2.89 3.00 -18.12
C HIS A 148 2.21 2.64 -16.79
N GLU A 149 1.34 3.53 -16.32
CA GLU A 149 0.44 3.31 -15.20
C GLU A 149 -0.28 1.94 -15.34
N TYR A 150 -0.23 1.12 -14.29
CA TYR A 150 -0.87 -0.19 -14.21
C TYR A 150 -0.40 -1.22 -15.25
N ALA A 151 0.78 -1.06 -15.85
CA ALA A 151 1.30 -1.99 -16.86
C ALA A 151 1.31 -3.46 -16.39
N PHE A 152 1.73 -3.74 -15.15
CA PHE A 152 1.81 -5.09 -14.58
C PHE A 152 0.66 -5.45 -13.62
N ASN A 153 -0.42 -4.66 -13.62
CA ASN A 153 -1.43 -4.71 -12.57
C ASN A 153 -2.07 -6.10 -12.40
N CYS A 154 -2.25 -6.52 -11.14
CA CYS A 154 -2.94 -7.75 -10.73
C CYS A 154 -2.28 -9.05 -11.21
N ASP A 155 -0.99 -9.02 -11.52
CA ASP A 155 -0.27 -10.25 -11.82
C ASP A 155 -0.06 -11.10 -10.57
N SER A 156 -0.46 -12.37 -10.63
CA SER A 156 -0.39 -13.30 -9.49
C SER A 156 0.67 -14.39 -9.66
N THR A 157 1.51 -14.32 -10.69
CA THR A 157 2.51 -15.35 -10.99
C THR A 157 3.90 -14.79 -11.33
N LEU A 158 3.99 -13.56 -11.83
CA LEU A 158 5.26 -12.91 -12.13
C LEU A 158 6.02 -12.62 -10.83
N ARG A 159 7.22 -13.18 -10.71
CA ARG A 159 8.07 -13.11 -9.52
C ARG A 159 9.21 -12.13 -9.66
N VAL A 160 9.75 -12.00 -10.87
CA VAL A 160 10.92 -11.16 -11.14
C VAL A 160 10.67 -10.26 -12.34
N ILE A 161 10.95 -8.96 -12.18
CA ILE A 161 11.00 -8.00 -13.29
C ILE A 161 12.43 -7.50 -13.42
N ASN A 162 13.00 -7.61 -14.61
CA ASN A 162 14.32 -7.04 -14.91
C ASN A 162 14.13 -5.76 -15.74
N ILE A 163 14.57 -4.63 -15.21
CA ILE A 163 14.50 -3.32 -15.86
C ILE A 163 15.80 -3.07 -16.61
N GLY A 164 15.72 -2.99 -17.94
CA GLY A 164 16.88 -2.76 -18.80
C GLY A 164 17.40 -1.32 -18.79
N ALA A 165 18.55 -1.11 -19.40
CA ALA A 165 19.22 0.20 -19.45
C ALA A 165 18.44 1.24 -20.28
N SER A 166 17.57 0.82 -21.21
CA SER A 166 16.78 1.74 -22.02
C SER A 166 15.58 2.35 -21.28
N VAL A 167 15.14 1.77 -20.16
CA VAL A 167 13.97 2.23 -19.41
C VAL A 167 14.32 3.48 -18.60
N THR A 168 13.73 4.61 -18.97
CA THR A 168 14.00 5.91 -18.34
C THR A 168 12.81 6.48 -17.59
N ASP A 169 11.61 5.91 -17.74
CA ASP A 169 10.40 6.40 -17.10
C ASP A 169 9.50 5.26 -16.63
N ILE A 170 9.14 5.25 -15.35
CA ILE A 170 8.30 4.23 -14.71
C ILE A 170 7.25 4.97 -13.91
N ASP A 171 5.97 4.78 -14.27
CA ASP A 171 4.87 5.32 -13.49
C ASP A 171 4.81 4.66 -12.10
N CYS A 172 4.49 5.44 -11.06
CA CYS A 172 4.48 4.96 -9.67
C CYS A 172 3.45 3.85 -9.40
N LYS A 173 2.47 3.64 -10.30
CA LYS A 173 1.47 2.56 -10.19
C LYS A 173 1.71 1.42 -11.17
N ALA A 174 2.86 1.39 -11.84
CA ALA A 174 3.21 0.36 -12.82
C ALA A 174 3.08 -1.08 -12.25
N PHE A 175 3.44 -1.26 -10.98
CA PHE A 175 3.49 -2.55 -10.28
C PHE A 175 2.35 -2.76 -9.27
N TYR A 176 1.28 -1.98 -9.37
CA TYR A 176 0.19 -2.06 -8.42
C TYR A 176 -0.43 -3.47 -8.40
N SER A 177 -0.58 -4.04 -7.19
CA SER A 177 -1.19 -5.37 -6.99
C SER A 177 -0.49 -6.52 -7.75
N CYS A 178 0.82 -6.46 -7.96
CA CYS A 178 1.61 -7.63 -8.39
C CYS A 178 1.86 -8.56 -7.18
N TRP A 179 0.89 -9.42 -6.86
CA TRP A 179 0.84 -10.19 -5.60
C TRP A 179 1.94 -11.23 -5.41
N ALA A 180 2.54 -11.70 -6.51
CA ALA A 180 3.62 -12.69 -6.47
C ALA A 180 4.99 -12.07 -6.78
N LEU A 181 5.08 -10.74 -6.91
CA LEU A 181 6.33 -10.08 -7.26
C LEU A 181 7.28 -10.11 -6.06
N GLN A 182 8.44 -10.73 -6.26
CA GLN A 182 9.45 -10.96 -5.23
C GLN A 182 10.65 -10.02 -5.41
N CYS A 183 11.06 -9.75 -6.66
CA CYS A 183 12.22 -8.91 -6.94
C CYS A 183 12.00 -8.05 -8.19
N ILE A 184 12.56 -6.85 -8.17
CA ILE A 184 12.79 -5.98 -9.32
C ILE A 184 14.29 -5.73 -9.40
N TYR A 185 14.94 -6.22 -10.44
CA TYR A 185 16.35 -5.96 -10.70
C TYR A 185 16.50 -4.90 -11.79
N VAL A 186 17.55 -4.08 -11.70
CA VAL A 186 17.81 -3.00 -12.65
C VAL A 186 19.21 -3.15 -13.23
N ASP A 187 19.34 -3.01 -14.55
CA ASP A 187 20.63 -2.97 -15.23
C ASP A 187 21.54 -1.90 -14.60
N GLU A 188 22.79 -2.25 -14.29
CA GLU A 188 23.75 -1.33 -13.66
C GLU A 188 23.96 -0.04 -14.47
N ASN A 189 23.79 -0.11 -15.79
CA ASN A 189 23.91 1.02 -16.72
C ASN A 189 22.61 1.84 -16.87
N ASN A 190 21.51 1.45 -16.21
CA ASN A 190 20.30 2.25 -16.23
C ASN A 190 20.59 3.64 -15.65
N PRO A 191 20.24 4.73 -16.35
CA PRO A 191 20.60 6.09 -15.93
C PRO A 191 19.73 6.62 -14.78
N ASN A 192 18.50 6.11 -14.61
CA ASN A 192 17.48 6.73 -13.76
C ASN A 192 17.11 5.88 -12.55
N TYR A 193 17.37 4.58 -12.61
CA TYR A 193 16.95 3.61 -11.60
C TYR A 193 18.12 2.73 -11.15
N CYS A 194 17.95 2.13 -9.98
CA CYS A 194 18.74 1.01 -9.51
C CYS A 194 17.88 0.17 -8.56
N ASP A 195 18.28 -1.06 -8.31
CA ASP A 195 17.77 -1.83 -7.19
C ASP A 195 18.78 -1.92 -6.04
N VAL A 196 18.26 -2.19 -4.85
CA VAL A 196 19.03 -2.67 -3.70
C VAL A 196 18.32 -3.90 -3.18
N ASP A 197 18.94 -5.06 -3.33
CA ASP A 197 18.38 -6.34 -2.88
C ASP A 197 17.01 -6.62 -3.53
N GLY A 198 16.86 -6.37 -4.84
CA GLY A 198 15.60 -6.60 -5.55
C GLY A 198 14.49 -5.60 -5.25
N VAL A 199 14.77 -4.50 -4.54
CA VAL A 199 13.83 -3.41 -4.27
C VAL A 199 14.16 -2.19 -5.14
N LEU A 200 13.15 -1.56 -5.77
CA LEU A 200 13.36 -0.52 -6.78
C LEU A 200 13.53 0.90 -6.18
N TYR A 201 14.58 1.59 -6.62
CA TYR A 201 14.89 2.98 -6.29
C TYR A 201 15.16 3.81 -7.54
N ASN A 202 15.15 5.15 -7.38
CA ASN A 202 15.86 6.00 -8.33
C ASN A 202 17.38 5.81 -8.20
N LYS A 203 18.14 6.24 -9.22
CA LYS A 203 19.59 5.98 -9.33
C LYS A 203 20.38 6.41 -8.09
N ASP A 204 20.03 7.56 -7.54
CA ASP A 204 20.69 8.17 -6.39
C ASP A 204 20.20 7.63 -5.04
N LYS A 205 19.22 6.71 -5.03
CA LYS A 205 18.59 6.13 -3.83
C LYS A 205 18.01 7.17 -2.88
N THR A 206 17.53 8.28 -3.43
CA THR A 206 16.80 9.32 -2.69
C THR A 206 15.30 9.09 -2.69
N VAL A 207 14.79 8.28 -3.63
CA VAL A 207 13.40 7.85 -3.72
C VAL A 207 13.34 6.34 -3.72
N LEU A 208 12.67 5.77 -2.73
CA LEU A 208 12.26 4.37 -2.75
C LEU A 208 10.93 4.27 -3.52
N ILE A 209 10.92 3.56 -4.64
CA ILE A 209 9.84 3.61 -5.63
C ILE A 209 8.85 2.48 -5.40
N CYS A 210 9.33 1.24 -5.26
CA CYS A 210 8.48 0.06 -5.11
C CYS A 210 9.20 -1.03 -4.32
N TYR A 211 8.56 -1.49 -3.25
CA TYR A 211 8.88 -2.72 -2.55
C TYR A 211 8.00 -3.86 -3.09
N PRO A 212 8.58 -4.96 -3.59
CA PRO A 212 7.80 -6.10 -4.09
C PRO A 212 6.95 -6.74 -2.98
N ILE A 213 5.66 -7.00 -3.25
CA ILE A 213 4.69 -7.44 -2.24
C ILE A 213 5.11 -8.77 -1.59
N ASP A 214 5.66 -9.71 -2.37
CA ASP A 214 6.07 -11.05 -1.94
C ASP A 214 7.59 -11.16 -1.71
N HIS A 215 8.27 -10.02 -1.47
CA HIS A 215 9.71 -10.00 -1.23
C HIS A 215 10.12 -10.83 0.01
N ASP A 216 9.24 -10.97 1.00
CA ASP A 216 9.47 -11.82 2.15
C ASP A 216 9.58 -13.31 1.75
N LYS A 217 8.92 -13.78 0.68
CA LYS A 217 9.10 -15.15 0.17
C LYS A 217 10.49 -15.36 -0.42
N TYR A 218 11.04 -14.35 -1.12
CA TYR A 218 12.43 -14.36 -1.56
C TYR A 218 13.40 -14.47 -0.37
N LEU A 219 13.21 -13.65 0.67
CA LEU A 219 14.05 -13.70 1.87
C LEU A 219 13.90 -15.00 2.65
N ARG A 220 12.69 -15.59 2.72
CA ARG A 220 12.50 -16.93 3.29
C ARG A 220 13.34 -17.98 2.58
N SER A 221 13.41 -17.93 1.25
CA SER A 221 14.25 -18.84 0.48
C SER A 221 15.73 -18.67 0.83
N GLU A 222 16.22 -17.43 0.82
CA GLU A 222 17.62 -17.10 1.13
C GLU A 222 18.05 -17.55 2.53
N TYR A 223 17.19 -17.35 3.54
CA TYR A 223 17.49 -17.68 4.93
C TYR A 223 17.06 -19.09 5.37
N GLY A 224 16.50 -19.89 4.46
CA GLY A 224 16.15 -21.30 4.73
C GLY A 224 14.81 -21.51 5.48
N TYR A 225 13.88 -20.58 5.38
CA TYR A 225 12.53 -20.63 5.95
C TYR A 225 11.45 -21.15 4.96
N THR A 226 11.82 -22.07 4.06
CA THR A 226 10.90 -22.62 3.03
C THR A 226 10.06 -23.80 3.49
N ASN A 227 10.43 -24.44 4.60
CA ASN A 227 9.78 -25.65 5.11
C ASN A 227 9.06 -25.40 6.45
N LEU A 228 8.27 -24.33 6.52
CA LEU A 228 7.46 -24.02 7.69
C LEU A 228 6.29 -25.02 7.81
N VAL A 229 5.92 -25.38 9.04
CA VAL A 229 4.80 -26.28 9.33
C VAL A 229 3.98 -25.82 10.52
N ASP A 230 2.68 -26.16 10.52
CA ASP A 230 1.76 -25.88 11.64
C ASP A 230 1.98 -26.84 12.83
N ASP A 231 1.17 -26.67 13.87
CA ASP A 231 1.21 -27.51 15.08
C ASP A 231 0.97 -29.01 14.79
N ASN A 232 0.30 -29.32 13.67
CA ASN A 232 0.01 -30.67 13.21
C ASN A 232 1.05 -31.20 12.20
N GLY A 233 2.05 -30.39 11.83
CA GLY A 233 3.06 -30.74 10.83
C GLY A 233 2.62 -30.55 9.37
N ASN A 234 1.50 -29.86 9.11
CA ASN A 234 1.09 -29.51 7.75
C ASN A 234 1.94 -28.32 7.25
N PRO A 235 2.33 -28.28 5.97
CA PRO A 235 3.08 -27.16 5.40
C PRO A 235 2.35 -25.81 5.59
N MET A 236 3.13 -24.77 5.87
CA MET A 236 2.70 -23.38 5.97
C MET A 236 3.46 -22.53 4.96
N GLU A 237 2.75 -21.65 4.28
CA GLU A 237 3.35 -20.70 3.32
C GLU A 237 4.15 -19.58 4.01
N GLU A 238 3.70 -19.20 5.20
CA GLU A 238 4.32 -18.17 6.02
C GLU A 238 4.10 -18.44 7.51
N LEU A 239 4.90 -17.78 8.35
CA LEU A 239 4.77 -17.87 9.79
C LEU A 239 3.67 -16.93 10.30
N TRP A 240 2.62 -17.50 10.89
CA TRP A 240 1.56 -16.76 11.58
C TRP A 240 1.72 -16.86 13.09
N GLY A 241 1.41 -15.80 13.83
CA GLY A 241 1.49 -15.71 15.31
C GLY A 241 0.44 -16.54 16.05
N THR A 242 0.10 -17.71 15.53
CA THR A 242 -1.02 -18.56 15.92
C THR A 242 -0.56 -20.01 16.18
N THR A 243 0.69 -20.36 15.82
CA THR A 243 1.27 -21.70 15.98
C THR A 243 2.13 -21.74 17.24
N GLU A 244 2.03 -22.84 17.99
CA GLU A 244 2.84 -23.15 19.16
C GLU A 244 4.11 -23.95 18.79
N LYS A 245 4.29 -24.31 17.51
CA LYS A 245 5.41 -25.10 16.98
C LYS A 245 6.77 -24.42 17.16
N TYR A 246 6.79 -23.11 17.00
CA TYR A 246 7.99 -22.28 17.01
C TYR A 246 8.01 -21.44 18.28
N ASP A 247 9.17 -21.35 18.94
CA ASP A 247 9.33 -20.52 20.12
C ASP A 247 9.56 -19.04 19.76
N GLU A 248 9.48 -18.18 20.76
CA GLU A 248 9.68 -16.73 20.61
C GLU A 248 11.03 -16.39 19.96
N ALA A 249 12.09 -17.15 20.26
CA ALA A 249 13.40 -16.92 19.68
C ALA A 249 13.40 -17.17 18.16
N PHE A 250 12.75 -18.23 17.70
CA PHE A 250 12.58 -18.51 16.27
C PHE A 250 11.76 -17.42 15.57
N PHE A 251 10.64 -16.99 16.17
CA PHE A 251 9.81 -15.91 15.64
C PHE A 251 10.61 -14.61 15.50
N ASN A 252 11.39 -14.25 16.51
CA ASN A 252 12.23 -13.06 16.50
C ASN A 252 13.31 -13.14 15.42
N GLU A 253 13.99 -14.28 15.28
CA GLU A 253 15.00 -14.47 14.23
C GLU A 253 14.38 -14.42 12.82
N TYR A 254 13.21 -15.03 12.64
CA TYR A 254 12.45 -14.96 11.40
C TYR A 254 12.08 -13.51 11.06
N ASN A 255 11.53 -12.76 12.01
CA ASN A 255 11.17 -11.36 11.79
C ASN A 255 12.39 -10.48 11.49
N GLU A 256 13.50 -10.64 12.24
CA GLU A 256 14.75 -9.89 12.00
C GLU A 256 15.30 -10.14 10.58
N LYS A 257 15.16 -11.36 10.04
CA LYS A 257 15.71 -11.72 8.73
C LYS A 257 14.78 -11.48 7.55
N VAL A 258 13.48 -11.68 7.74
CA VAL A 258 12.49 -11.81 6.66
C VAL A 258 11.46 -10.68 6.66
N ARG A 259 11.05 -10.20 7.84
CA ARG A 259 9.97 -9.21 7.99
C ARG A 259 10.45 -7.90 8.60
N THR A 260 11.72 -7.55 8.44
CA THR A 260 12.27 -6.28 8.90
C THR A 260 12.95 -5.58 7.75
N TYR A 261 12.58 -4.32 7.52
CA TYR A 261 13.14 -3.54 6.43
C TYR A 261 13.79 -2.26 6.93
N VAL A 262 15.04 -2.05 6.54
CA VAL A 262 15.78 -0.81 6.81
C VAL A 262 15.78 0.04 5.55
N VAL A 263 15.16 1.22 5.62
CA VAL A 263 15.20 2.18 4.52
C VAL A 263 16.56 2.88 4.54
N PRO A 264 17.35 2.87 3.43
CA PRO A 264 18.67 3.50 3.38
C PRO A 264 18.70 4.96 3.79
N SER A 265 19.79 5.40 4.42
CA SER A 265 19.92 6.78 4.96
C SER A 265 19.99 7.88 3.90
N THR A 266 20.09 7.52 2.63
CA THR A 266 20.00 8.45 1.49
C THR A 266 18.57 8.77 1.09
N VAL A 267 17.59 7.96 1.52
CA VAL A 267 16.20 8.10 1.10
C VAL A 267 15.58 9.34 1.73
N GLU A 268 15.04 10.21 0.88
CA GLU A 268 14.27 11.39 1.27
C GLU A 268 12.76 11.20 1.02
N THR A 269 12.38 10.26 0.16
CA THR A 269 10.98 10.01 -0.20
C THR A 269 10.67 8.52 -0.30
N ILE A 270 9.60 8.10 0.36
CA ILE A 270 8.92 6.84 0.08
C ILE A 270 7.78 7.13 -0.89
N GLY A 271 7.85 6.54 -2.09
CA GLY A 271 6.93 6.83 -3.18
C GLY A 271 5.48 6.41 -2.91
N PRO A 272 4.52 6.88 -3.71
CA PRO A 272 3.15 6.40 -3.65
C PRO A 272 3.08 4.88 -3.84
N LEU A 273 2.22 4.21 -3.08
CA LEU A 273 2.03 2.75 -3.12
C LEU A 273 3.29 1.90 -2.85
N CYS A 274 4.40 2.49 -2.40
CA CYS A 274 5.70 1.80 -2.32
C CYS A 274 5.66 0.45 -1.58
N PHE A 275 5.07 0.41 -0.38
CA PHE A 275 4.96 -0.77 0.48
C PHE A 275 3.53 -1.28 0.57
N ASN A 276 2.64 -0.96 -0.37
CA ASN A 276 1.24 -1.35 -0.24
C ASN A 276 1.11 -2.88 -0.12
N TYR A 277 0.40 -3.35 0.90
CA TYR A 277 0.25 -4.78 1.24
C TYR A 277 1.55 -5.52 1.61
N ALA A 278 2.67 -4.81 1.87
CA ALA A 278 3.93 -5.46 2.20
C ALA A 278 3.83 -6.26 3.52
N ASN A 279 4.37 -7.47 3.52
CA ASN A 279 4.40 -8.36 4.67
C ASN A 279 5.59 -8.08 5.62
N ILE A 280 5.74 -6.83 6.05
CA ILE A 280 6.82 -6.39 6.95
C ILE A 280 6.25 -6.13 8.35
N ASP A 281 6.96 -6.62 9.35
CA ASP A 281 6.68 -6.44 10.79
C ASP A 281 7.24 -5.12 11.32
N THR A 282 8.50 -4.83 10.98
CA THR A 282 9.23 -3.69 11.53
C THR A 282 9.92 -2.88 10.42
N TYR A 283 9.69 -1.58 10.42
CA TYR A 283 10.37 -0.63 9.53
C TYR A 283 11.36 0.25 10.30
N TYR A 284 12.56 0.44 9.74
CA TYR A 284 13.52 1.44 10.19
C TYR A 284 13.61 2.56 9.15
N LEU A 285 13.12 3.75 9.50
CA LEU A 285 13.06 4.92 8.65
C LEU A 285 14.18 5.92 8.99
N PRO A 286 14.94 6.40 8.02
CA PRO A 286 16.07 7.29 8.29
C PRO A 286 15.60 8.71 8.63
N ASP A 287 16.41 9.43 9.41
CA ASP A 287 16.20 10.85 9.70
C ASP A 287 16.39 11.77 8.47
N SER A 288 16.77 11.24 7.32
CA SER A 288 16.77 11.95 6.02
C SER A 288 15.39 12.04 5.37
N LEU A 289 14.43 11.20 5.79
CA LEU A 289 13.12 11.07 5.16
C LEU A 289 12.28 12.34 5.34
N LYS A 290 11.80 12.91 4.23
CA LYS A 290 10.98 14.13 4.17
C LYS A 290 9.53 13.85 3.76
N GLU A 291 9.30 12.84 2.92
CA GLU A 291 7.97 12.55 2.40
C GLU A 291 7.62 11.06 2.41
N ILE A 292 6.41 10.76 2.87
CA ILE A 292 5.73 9.48 2.70
C ILE A 292 4.57 9.70 1.74
N GLY A 293 4.58 8.99 0.61
CA GLY A 293 3.61 9.14 -0.47
C GLY A 293 2.20 8.65 -0.15
N THR A 294 1.27 8.97 -1.04
CA THR A 294 -0.13 8.48 -0.98
C THR A 294 -0.15 6.95 -1.02
N LEU A 295 -0.90 6.33 -0.12
CA LEU A 295 -1.03 4.86 -0.01
C LEU A 295 0.30 4.12 0.21
N ALA A 296 1.37 4.80 0.65
CA ALA A 296 2.71 4.22 0.73
C ALA A 296 2.78 2.95 1.59
N PHE A 297 2.07 2.89 2.73
CA PHE A 297 1.96 1.73 3.60
C PHE A 297 0.54 1.18 3.64
N PHE A 298 -0.25 1.34 2.57
CA PHE A 298 -1.65 0.91 2.58
C PHE A 298 -1.80 -0.58 2.88
N ASP A 299 -2.57 -0.90 3.92
CA ASP A 299 -2.93 -2.28 4.30
C ASP A 299 -1.72 -3.17 4.63
N CYS A 300 -0.72 -2.60 5.30
CA CYS A 300 0.41 -3.34 5.88
C CYS A 300 -0.01 -3.96 7.21
N GLY A 301 -0.93 -4.93 7.17
CA GLY A 301 -1.59 -5.47 8.36
C GLY A 301 -0.67 -6.11 9.41
N ASN A 302 0.52 -6.57 9.00
CA ASN A 302 1.51 -7.18 9.88
C ASN A 302 2.52 -6.19 10.46
N MET A 303 2.47 -4.90 10.10
CA MET A 303 3.38 -3.89 10.62
C MET A 303 3.05 -3.58 12.08
N HIS A 304 3.94 -3.98 13.01
CA HIS A 304 3.81 -3.71 14.44
C HIS A 304 4.64 -2.51 14.89
N ASN A 305 5.77 -2.24 14.22
CA ASN A 305 6.70 -1.20 14.64
C ASN A 305 7.20 -0.34 13.48
N ILE A 306 7.32 0.96 13.76
CA ILE A 306 8.07 1.91 12.95
C ILE A 306 9.07 2.60 13.87
N TYR A 307 10.35 2.42 13.56
CA TYR A 307 11.44 3.11 14.23
C TYR A 307 12.02 4.17 13.31
N SER A 308 12.31 5.35 13.84
CA SER A 308 13.22 6.29 13.18
C SER A 308 14.64 6.07 13.67
N TYR A 309 15.61 6.27 12.78
CA TYR A 309 17.01 6.09 13.09
C TYR A 309 17.90 7.23 12.59
N VAL A 310 18.95 7.52 13.35
CA VAL A 310 20.03 8.42 12.93
C VAL A 310 21.26 7.56 12.64
N PRO A 311 21.70 7.44 11.36
CA PRO A 311 22.76 6.53 11.01
C PRO A 311 24.07 6.89 11.72
N SER A 312 24.84 5.87 12.09
CA SER A 312 26.21 6.05 12.60
C SER A 312 27.20 6.47 11.50
N GLU A 313 26.89 6.20 10.24
CA GLU A 313 27.69 6.53 9.06
C GLU A 313 26.82 7.16 7.95
N GLU A 314 27.31 8.24 7.33
CA GLU A 314 26.60 8.93 6.25
C GLU A 314 26.49 8.05 5.00
N GLY A 315 25.30 7.99 4.39
CA GLY A 315 25.09 7.25 3.14
C GLY A 315 24.98 5.73 3.30
N MET A 316 24.70 5.24 4.53
CA MET A 316 24.37 3.83 4.80
C MET A 316 23.27 3.33 3.86
N ALA A 317 23.57 2.21 3.16
CA ALA A 317 22.76 1.66 2.08
C ALA A 317 22.19 0.26 2.36
N GLN A 318 22.52 -0.34 3.51
CA GLN A 318 22.08 -1.68 3.90
C GLN A 318 20.57 -1.68 4.19
N THR A 319 19.85 -2.58 3.50
CA THR A 319 18.40 -2.75 3.65
C THR A 319 18.03 -3.93 4.54
N ARG A 320 18.85 -4.99 4.52
CA ARG A 320 18.72 -6.17 5.38
C ARG A 320 19.10 -5.83 6.81
N TYR A 321 18.22 -6.13 7.75
CA TYR A 321 18.42 -5.75 9.16
C TYR A 321 19.67 -6.36 9.81
N PRO A 322 20.06 -7.63 9.61
CA PRO A 322 21.30 -8.17 10.19
C PRO A 322 22.55 -7.35 9.85
N ASP A 323 22.61 -6.83 8.63
CA ASP A 323 23.74 -6.03 8.13
C ASP A 323 23.65 -4.56 8.55
N ALA A 324 22.43 -4.02 8.61
CA ALA A 324 22.18 -2.63 8.98
C ALA A 324 22.19 -2.39 10.49
N LYS A 325 21.84 -3.39 11.32
CA LYS A 325 21.75 -3.31 12.80
C LYS A 325 22.94 -2.60 13.46
N PRO A 326 24.22 -2.90 13.14
CA PRO A 326 25.35 -2.20 13.75
C PRO A 326 25.46 -0.72 13.34
N LEU A 327 24.76 -0.29 12.29
CA LEU A 327 24.87 1.04 11.68
C LEU A 327 23.73 1.99 12.03
N LEU A 328 22.63 1.50 12.64
CA LEU A 328 21.39 2.26 12.88
C LEU A 328 21.54 3.46 13.83
N GLY A 329 22.61 3.53 14.63
CA GLY A 329 22.83 4.62 15.58
C GLY A 329 21.68 4.78 16.58
N ALA A 330 21.14 5.99 16.73
CA ALA A 330 20.08 6.27 17.70
C ALA A 330 18.70 5.87 17.16
N LEU A 331 17.91 5.14 17.96
CA LEU A 331 16.62 4.58 17.60
C LEU A 331 15.47 5.16 18.44
N TYR A 332 14.35 5.45 17.79
CA TYR A 332 13.13 5.94 18.43
C TYR A 332 11.92 5.26 17.83
N LEU A 333 10.96 4.81 18.64
CA LEU A 333 9.66 4.33 18.17
C LEU A 333 8.85 5.52 17.66
N SER A 334 9.12 5.97 16.43
CA SER A 334 8.55 7.19 15.87
C SER A 334 8.75 7.29 14.36
N LEU A 335 7.97 8.16 13.72
CA LEU A 335 8.37 8.72 12.42
C LEU A 335 9.58 9.67 12.59
N PRO A 336 10.40 9.88 11.54
CA PRO A 336 11.66 10.64 11.62
C PRO A 336 11.46 12.16 11.71
N GLU A 337 12.34 12.88 12.42
CA GLU A 337 12.11 14.30 12.78
C GLU A 337 12.07 15.25 11.58
N LYS A 338 12.77 14.91 10.49
CA LYS A 338 12.77 15.70 9.24
C LYS A 338 11.58 15.40 8.33
N LEU A 339 10.65 14.54 8.74
CA LEU A 339 9.45 14.25 7.95
C LEU A 339 8.56 15.49 7.86
N GLU A 340 8.23 15.91 6.64
CA GLU A 340 7.42 17.09 6.36
C GLU A 340 6.00 16.72 5.90
N LYS A 341 5.86 15.59 5.20
CA LYS A 341 4.63 15.21 4.50
C LYS A 341 4.26 13.74 4.67
N ILE A 342 3.01 13.52 5.06
CA ILE A 342 2.35 12.20 5.06
C ILE A 342 1.22 12.23 4.03
N GLY A 343 1.26 11.35 3.04
CA GLY A 343 0.28 11.27 1.95
C GLY A 343 -1.12 10.85 2.39
N SER A 344 -2.07 10.95 1.47
CA SER A 344 -3.43 10.46 1.72
C SER A 344 -3.43 8.93 1.82
N ASP A 345 -4.23 8.40 2.73
CA ASP A 345 -4.37 6.95 2.97
C ASP A 345 -3.05 6.21 3.25
N ALA A 346 -1.98 6.94 3.64
CA ALA A 346 -0.63 6.42 3.72
C ALA A 346 -0.50 5.21 4.66
N PHE A 347 -1.24 5.21 5.78
CA PHE A 347 -1.29 4.16 6.80
C PHE A 347 -2.72 3.62 7.00
N THR A 348 -3.54 3.66 5.95
CA THR A 348 -4.90 3.14 6.01
C THR A 348 -4.89 1.62 6.17
N ARG A 349 -5.67 1.09 7.11
CA ARG A 349 -5.77 -0.34 7.46
C ARG A 349 -4.51 -0.98 8.07
N ASP A 350 -3.57 -0.19 8.56
CA ASP A 350 -2.40 -0.70 9.28
C ASP A 350 -2.75 -1.11 10.71
N ARG A 351 -3.35 -2.29 10.82
CA ARG A 351 -3.99 -2.78 12.05
C ARG A 351 -3.03 -3.46 13.03
N GLY A 352 -1.79 -3.76 12.62
CA GLY A 352 -0.74 -4.28 13.50
C GLY A 352 -0.15 -3.21 14.42
N LEU A 353 -0.11 -1.95 13.97
CA LEU A 353 0.47 -0.84 14.74
C LEU A 353 -0.36 -0.55 15.98
N SER A 354 0.28 -0.46 17.15
CA SER A 354 -0.38 -0.06 18.40
C SER A 354 -0.17 1.41 18.79
N TYR A 355 0.91 1.99 18.27
CA TYR A 355 1.42 3.32 18.62
C TYR A 355 1.84 4.09 17.36
N MET A 356 1.65 5.41 17.39
CA MET A 356 2.17 6.31 16.36
C MET A 356 2.69 7.60 16.98
N TYR A 357 3.88 8.05 16.55
CA TYR A 357 4.41 9.38 16.87
C TYR A 357 4.54 10.21 15.58
N ILE A 358 3.97 11.41 15.58
CA ILE A 358 4.07 12.37 14.47
C ILE A 358 5.01 13.52 14.88
N PRO A 359 6.14 13.70 14.19
CA PRO A 359 7.16 14.67 14.53
C PRO A 359 6.75 16.10 14.20
N ALA A 360 7.48 17.07 14.76
CA ALA A 360 7.10 18.48 14.68
C ALA A 360 7.29 19.07 13.27
N GLY A 361 8.14 18.44 12.45
CA GLY A 361 8.36 18.82 11.05
C GLY A 361 7.16 18.58 10.14
N VAL A 362 6.19 17.75 10.54
CA VAL A 362 5.06 17.38 9.67
C VAL A 362 4.10 18.57 9.52
N THR A 363 4.03 19.11 8.31
CA THR A 363 3.17 20.25 7.97
C THR A 363 2.01 19.88 7.04
N TYR A 364 2.07 18.68 6.43
CA TYR A 364 1.01 18.10 5.63
C TYR A 364 0.69 16.68 6.07
N ILE A 365 -0.60 16.40 6.29
CA ILE A 365 -1.13 15.05 6.48
C ILE A 365 -2.31 14.89 5.54
N GLY A 366 -2.26 13.90 4.67
CA GLY A 366 -3.27 13.66 3.67
C GLY A 366 -4.60 13.19 4.25
N HIS A 367 -5.61 13.17 3.39
CA HIS A 367 -6.93 12.65 3.74
C HIS A 367 -6.81 11.18 4.16
N HIS A 368 -7.54 10.78 5.20
CA HIS A 368 -7.59 9.37 5.64
C HIS A 368 -6.24 8.74 5.99
N ALA A 369 -5.19 9.53 6.23
CA ALA A 369 -3.82 9.01 6.41
C ALA A 369 -3.71 7.81 7.38
N PHE A 370 -4.50 7.76 8.46
CA PHE A 370 -4.52 6.62 9.40
C PHE A 370 -5.92 5.97 9.51
N TRP A 371 -6.72 5.98 8.45
CA TRP A 371 -8.09 5.47 8.48
C TRP A 371 -8.13 3.95 8.71
N ASP A 372 -9.10 3.45 9.48
CA ASP A 372 -9.31 1.99 9.74
C ASP A 372 -8.07 1.25 10.29
N SER A 373 -7.14 2.01 10.85
CA SER A 373 -5.99 1.52 11.64
C SER A 373 -6.35 1.22 13.09
N VAL A 374 -7.61 1.43 13.50
CA VAL A 374 -8.15 1.06 14.82
C VAL A 374 -9.41 0.25 14.61
N TYR A 375 -9.48 -0.90 15.27
CA TYR A 375 -10.59 -1.83 15.15
C TYR A 375 -10.98 -2.41 16.50
N LYS A 376 -12.16 -3.03 16.55
CA LYS A 376 -12.67 -3.67 17.75
C LYS A 376 -12.52 -5.18 17.64
N ASP A 377 -11.87 -5.78 18.61
CA ASP A 377 -11.79 -7.23 18.78
C ASP A 377 -12.49 -7.61 20.09
N GLY A 378 -13.67 -8.21 19.97
CA GLY A 378 -14.55 -8.46 21.11
C GLY A 378 -14.96 -7.16 21.82
N LYS A 379 -14.38 -6.89 23.00
CA LYS A 379 -14.63 -5.65 23.78
C LYS A 379 -13.45 -4.68 23.78
N GLU A 380 -12.33 -5.07 23.22
CA GLU A 380 -11.08 -4.32 23.25
C GLU A 380 -10.89 -3.55 21.94
N LEU A 381 -10.24 -2.39 22.04
CA LEU A 381 -9.75 -1.68 20.87
C LEU A 381 -8.33 -2.15 20.59
N LYS A 382 -8.06 -2.41 19.32
CA LYS A 382 -6.75 -2.81 18.79
C LYS A 382 -6.37 -1.90 17.62
N GLY A 383 -5.12 -2.01 17.16
CA GLY A 383 -4.54 -1.06 16.22
C GLY A 383 -4.03 0.19 16.95
N ILE A 384 -3.94 1.34 16.26
CA ILE A 384 -3.29 2.56 16.77
C ILE A 384 -4.10 3.18 17.90
N THR A 385 -3.96 2.64 19.10
CA THR A 385 -4.72 3.03 20.30
C THR A 385 -4.04 4.18 21.06
N GLN A 386 -2.78 4.46 20.75
CA GLN A 386 -2.05 5.60 21.27
C GLN A 386 -1.40 6.41 20.14
N MET A 387 -1.60 7.73 20.16
CA MET A 387 -0.97 8.64 19.19
C MET A 387 -0.37 9.86 19.91
N ASN A 388 0.94 10.05 19.73
CA ASN A 388 1.67 11.22 20.17
C ASN A 388 1.96 12.15 18.99
N ILE A 389 1.83 13.45 19.22
CA ILE A 389 2.01 14.47 18.19
C ILE A 389 2.90 15.57 18.75
N ALA A 390 4.06 15.79 18.13
CA ALA A 390 5.04 16.76 18.61
C ALA A 390 4.63 18.21 18.33
N ALA A 391 3.97 18.44 17.20
CA ALA A 391 3.48 19.76 16.83
C ALA A 391 2.27 20.16 17.69
N SER A 392 2.10 21.46 17.97
CA SER A 392 0.93 21.97 18.69
C SER A 392 -0.34 21.92 17.84
N GLU A 393 -1.52 21.91 18.46
CA GLU A 393 -2.80 22.02 17.73
C GLU A 393 -2.87 23.26 16.82
N GLU A 394 -2.20 24.35 17.19
CA GLU A 394 -2.10 25.58 16.37
C GLU A 394 -1.26 25.37 15.10
N SER A 395 -0.24 24.51 15.15
CA SER A 395 0.56 24.14 13.99
C SER A 395 -0.30 23.42 12.93
N PHE A 396 -1.24 22.58 13.37
CA PHE A 396 -2.22 21.94 12.49
C PHE A 396 -3.26 22.89 11.90
N LYS A 397 -3.53 24.04 12.55
CA LYS A 397 -4.44 25.06 12.00
C LYS A 397 -3.82 25.85 10.85
N ASN A 398 -2.48 25.94 10.81
CA ASN A 398 -1.74 26.67 9.79
C ASN A 398 -1.20 25.75 8.67
N GLY A 399 -1.21 24.43 8.87
CA GLY A 399 -0.84 23.42 7.87
C GLY A 399 -2.00 23.02 6.94
N THR A 400 -1.71 22.20 5.93
CA THR A 400 -2.74 21.56 5.09
C THR A 400 -2.99 20.15 5.61
N ILE A 401 -4.02 20.02 6.44
CA ILE A 401 -4.38 18.77 7.08
C ILE A 401 -5.67 18.26 6.46
N GLY A 402 -5.60 17.12 5.80
CA GLY A 402 -6.73 16.46 5.19
C GLY A 402 -7.81 16.15 6.22
N SER A 403 -9.07 16.20 5.79
CA SER A 403 -10.16 15.81 6.68
C SER A 403 -9.99 14.35 7.13
N GLN A 404 -10.28 14.07 8.40
CA GLN A 404 -10.31 12.71 8.94
C GLN A 404 -8.98 11.95 8.85
N TRP A 405 -7.85 12.65 8.95
CA TRP A 405 -6.53 12.02 8.95
C TRP A 405 -6.29 11.11 10.17
N CYS A 406 -6.84 11.44 11.36
CA CYS A 406 -6.67 10.63 12.57
C CYS A 406 -7.41 9.28 12.49
N PRO A 407 -6.94 8.25 13.22
CA PRO A 407 -7.66 6.98 13.34
C PRO A 407 -9.06 7.16 13.91
N LYS A 408 -10.01 6.41 13.34
CA LYS A 408 -11.40 6.30 13.81
C LYS A 408 -11.83 4.84 13.73
N TYR A 409 -12.66 4.41 14.68
CA TYR A 409 -13.28 3.09 14.68
C TYR A 409 -14.82 3.18 14.74
N ASP A 410 -15.49 2.11 14.27
CA ASP A 410 -16.97 1.97 14.14
C ASP A 410 -17.60 2.78 13.00
N TYR A 411 -17.51 2.22 11.78
CA TYR A 411 -17.92 2.82 10.50
C TYR A 411 -19.42 3.19 10.39
N LEU A 412 -20.28 2.65 11.28
CA LEU A 412 -21.72 2.94 11.28
C LEU A 412 -22.11 4.05 12.26
N LEU A 413 -21.24 4.36 13.24
CA LEU A 413 -21.59 5.25 14.35
C LEU A 413 -20.58 6.37 14.61
N PHE A 414 -19.38 6.38 14.00
CA PHE A 414 -18.39 7.46 14.03
C PHE A 414 -18.14 8.10 15.41
N LYS A 415 -18.21 7.34 16.51
CA LYS A 415 -18.45 7.94 17.83
C LYS A 415 -17.24 8.12 18.75
N LYS A 416 -16.02 7.69 18.37
CA LYS A 416 -14.84 7.90 19.24
C LYS A 416 -13.55 8.06 18.43
N THR A 417 -12.88 9.20 18.61
CA THR A 417 -11.48 9.43 18.23
C THR A 417 -10.58 8.85 19.30
N ILE A 418 -9.40 8.35 18.91
CA ILE A 418 -8.35 8.01 19.87
C ILE A 418 -7.86 9.27 20.60
N ASP A 419 -7.36 9.09 21.82
CA ASP A 419 -6.74 10.19 22.56
C ASP A 419 -5.45 10.62 21.86
N ARG A 420 -5.29 11.93 21.67
CA ARG A 420 -4.12 12.54 21.04
C ARG A 420 -3.32 13.24 22.12
N ASN A 421 -2.10 12.80 22.34
CA ASN A 421 -1.20 13.42 23.29
C ASN A 421 -0.25 14.36 22.54
N TYR A 422 -0.29 15.64 22.88
CA TYR A 422 0.66 16.60 22.35
C TYR A 422 1.92 16.60 23.20
N SER A 423 2.99 15.99 22.69
CA SER A 423 4.29 15.89 23.36
C SER A 423 5.41 15.74 22.34
N ALA A 424 6.48 16.50 22.53
CA ALA A 424 7.70 16.37 21.75
C ALA A 424 8.57 15.18 22.21
N GLU A 425 8.24 14.54 23.33
CA GLU A 425 9.02 13.40 23.85
C GLU A 425 8.78 12.15 23.00
N ARG A 426 9.86 11.67 22.37
CA ARG A 426 9.91 10.39 21.65
C ARG A 426 10.26 9.26 22.62
N MET A 427 9.71 8.09 22.37
CA MET A 427 10.09 6.87 23.09
C MET A 427 11.40 6.33 22.50
N PRO A 428 12.54 6.41 23.22
CA PRO A 428 13.77 5.77 22.78
C PRO A 428 13.59 4.24 22.79
N MET A 429 14.26 3.55 21.88
CA MET A 429 14.41 2.10 21.98
C MET A 429 15.49 1.80 23.03
N GLU A 430 15.15 1.01 24.05
CA GLU A 430 16.08 0.63 25.14
C GLU A 430 17.19 -0.31 24.69
#